data_AF-A0A7W3R784-F1
#
_entry.id   AF-A0A7W3R784-F1
#
_cell.length_a   1.000
_cell.length_b   1.000
_cell.length_c   1.000
_cell.angle_alpha   90.00
_cell.angle_beta   90.00
_cell.angle_gamma   90.00
#
_symmetry.space_group_name_H-M   'P 1'
#
loop_
_entity.id
_entity.type
_entity.pdbx_description
1 polymer ?
#
loop_
_entity_poly.entity_id
_entity_poly.type
_entity_poly.pdbx_seq_one_letter_code
_entity_poly.pdbx_strand_id
1 'polypeptide(L)'
;MTAPGTTVRHRPTIVRGVDAFGRTYQHRCTCGDHGQVRASRQMAEADQQQHIEALPRVPADQQCRDPRAHDRRPWEPCGLCADQLSLLDL
;
A
#
# COMPACT_ATOMS: atom_id res chain seq x y z
N MET A 1 7.33 -5.02 26.00
CA MET A 1 8.34 -4.17 25.34
C MET A 1 8.34 -4.53 23.86
N THR A 2 7.57 -3.81 23.05
CA THR A 2 7.46 -4.07 21.60
C THR A 2 8.58 -3.29 20.92
N ALA A 3 9.46 -3.99 20.20
CA ALA A 3 10.60 -3.36 19.52
C ALA A 3 10.11 -2.25 18.56
N PRO A 4 10.67 -1.02 18.63
CA PRO A 4 10.44 -0.03 17.60
C PRO A 4 11.22 -0.41 16.35
N GLY A 5 10.58 -0.38 15.18
CA GLY A 5 11.32 -0.36 13.91
C GLY A 5 11.06 -1.47 12.91
N THR A 6 9.84 -1.98 12.78
CA THR A 6 9.44 -2.56 11.49
C THR A 6 8.23 -1.80 10.99
N THR A 7 8.47 -0.69 10.30
CA THR A 7 7.43 -0.02 9.51
C THR A 7 6.92 -1.04 8.51
N VAL A 8 5.71 -1.55 8.78
CA VAL A 8 5.09 -2.57 7.94
C VAL A 8 4.84 -1.95 6.58
N ARG A 9 5.55 -2.44 5.56
CA ARG A 9 5.36 -1.97 4.18
C ARG A 9 4.00 -2.43 3.70
N HIS A 10 3.07 -1.50 3.42
CA HIS A 10 1.73 -1.85 2.91
C HIS A 10 1.77 -2.15 1.42
N ARG A 11 1.50 -3.42 1.06
CA ARG A 11 1.39 -3.89 -0.32
C ARG A 11 0.01 -4.52 -0.56
N PRO A 12 -1.06 -3.71 -0.68
CA PRO A 12 -2.38 -4.20 -1.03
C PRO A 12 -2.34 -4.87 -2.40
N THR A 13 -2.89 -6.08 -2.50
CA THR A 13 -3.00 -6.86 -3.73
C THR A 13 -4.33 -7.60 -3.77
N ILE A 14 -4.78 -7.96 -4.97
CA ILE A 14 -5.92 -8.87 -5.15
C ILE A 14 -5.39 -10.27 -5.38
N VAL A 15 -5.77 -11.19 -4.51
CA VAL A 15 -5.46 -12.61 -4.64
C VAL A 15 -6.66 -13.32 -5.25
N ARG A 16 -6.40 -14.19 -6.23
CA ARG A 16 -7.41 -15.03 -6.87
C ARG A 16 -7.40 -16.43 -6.27
N GLY A 17 -8.57 -16.93 -5.90
CA GLY A 17 -8.81 -18.30 -5.46
C GLY A 17 -9.85 -19.00 -6.32
N VAL A 18 -10.18 -20.22 -5.92
CA VAL A 18 -11.28 -21.03 -6.48
C VAL A 18 -11.99 -21.73 -5.33
N ASP A 19 -13.31 -21.74 -5.36
CA ASP A 19 -14.17 -22.49 -4.44
C ASP A 19 -15.18 -23.38 -5.21
N ALA A 20 -16.15 -23.96 -4.49
CA ALA A 20 -17.17 -24.82 -5.09
C ALA A 20 -18.09 -24.11 -6.11
N PHE A 21 -18.16 -22.78 -6.08
CA PHE A 21 -19.03 -21.96 -6.92
C PHE A 21 -18.26 -21.23 -8.04
N GLY A 22 -16.93 -21.24 -8.00
CA GLY A 22 -16.08 -20.77 -9.10
C GLY A 22 -14.89 -19.95 -8.62
N ARG A 23 -14.52 -18.94 -9.41
CA ARG A 23 -13.38 -18.07 -9.09
C ARG A 23 -13.74 -17.11 -7.97
N THR A 24 -12.83 -16.94 -7.03
CA THR A 24 -12.94 -15.96 -5.95
C THR A 24 -11.80 -14.96 -5.97
N TYR A 25 -12.04 -13.79 -5.41
CA TYR A 25 -11.10 -12.69 -5.31
C TYR A 25 -11.13 -12.14 -3.89
N GLN A 26 -9.96 -11.81 -3.35
CA GLN A 26 -9.84 -11.25 -2.02
C GLN A 26 -8.73 -10.20 -2.00
N HIS A 27 -9.02 -9.03 -1.42
CA HIS A 27 -7.98 -8.08 -1.04
C HIS A 27 -7.08 -8.70 0.05
N ARG A 28 -5.76 -8.57 -0.10
CA ARG A 28 -4.79 -8.86 0.96
C ARG A 28 -3.70 -7.82 0.99
N CYS A 29 -3.30 -7.45 2.21
CA CYS A 29 -2.17 -6.57 2.45
C CYS A 29 -1.13 -7.26 3.33
N THR A 30 0.13 -6.92 3.12
CA THR A 30 1.27 -7.34 3.94
C THR A 30 1.19 -6.87 5.39
N CYS A 31 0.28 -5.96 5.73
CA CYS A 31 -0.03 -5.59 7.11
C CYS A 31 -0.98 -6.55 7.83
N GLY A 32 -1.42 -7.63 7.16
CA GLY A 32 -2.36 -8.62 7.70
C GLY A 32 -3.82 -8.30 7.42
N ASP A 33 -4.13 -7.09 6.95
CA ASP A 33 -5.48 -6.72 6.54
C ASP A 33 -5.91 -7.51 5.30
N HIS A 34 -7.17 -7.94 5.29
CA HIS A 34 -7.75 -8.68 4.18
C HIS A 34 -9.24 -8.38 4.05
N GLY A 35 -9.68 -8.24 2.81
CA GLY A 35 -11.10 -8.05 2.48
C GLY A 35 -11.90 -9.34 2.60
N GLN A 36 -13.20 -9.24 2.35
CA GLN A 36 -14.05 -10.42 2.23
C GLN A 36 -13.71 -11.20 0.96
N VAL A 37 -13.97 -12.50 0.96
CA VAL A 37 -13.88 -13.31 -0.27
C VAL A 37 -15.08 -12.97 -1.14
N ARG A 38 -14.83 -12.52 -2.37
CA ARG A 38 -15.85 -12.08 -3.34
C ARG A 38 -15.81 -12.94 -4.59
N ALA A 39 -16.96 -13.18 -5.20
CA ALA A 39 -17.02 -13.77 -6.55
C ALA A 39 -16.64 -12.76 -7.65
N SER A 40 -16.81 -11.46 -7.39
CA SER A 40 -16.46 -10.38 -8.32
C SER A 40 -15.12 -9.74 -7.97
N ARG A 41 -14.25 -9.61 -8.98
CA ARG A 41 -12.98 -8.88 -8.85
C ARG A 41 -13.19 -7.42 -8.49
N GLN A 42 -14.19 -6.77 -9.08
CA GLN A 42 -14.47 -5.35 -8.85
C GLN A 42 -14.85 -5.07 -7.38
N MET A 43 -15.55 -6.01 -6.72
CA MET A 43 -15.85 -5.89 -5.30
C MET A 43 -14.60 -6.04 -4.43
N ALA A 44 -13.71 -6.97 -4.78
CA ALA A 44 -12.44 -7.10 -4.07
C ALA A 44 -11.52 -5.88 -4.28
N GLU A 45 -11.59 -5.24 -5.45
CA GLU A 45 -10.93 -3.96 -5.73
C GLU A 45 -11.53 -2.81 -4.92
N ALA A 46 -12.84 -2.79 -4.70
CA ALA A 46 -13.47 -1.82 -3.79
C ALA A 46 -13.00 -2.02 -2.34
N ASP A 47 -12.94 -3.26 -1.85
CA ASP A 47 -12.40 -3.60 -0.52
C ASP A 47 -10.92 -3.15 -0.41
N GLN A 48 -10.12 -3.34 -1.48
CA GLN A 48 -8.73 -2.87 -1.55
C GLN A 48 -8.63 -1.34 -1.53
N GLN A 49 -9.48 -0.64 -2.27
CA GLN A 49 -9.48 0.82 -2.34
C GLN A 49 -9.81 1.44 -0.98
N GLN A 50 -10.79 0.87 -0.26
CA GLN A 50 -11.09 1.25 1.12
C GLN A 50 -9.89 1.08 2.05
N HIS A 51 -9.15 -0.03 1.92
CA HIS A 51 -7.92 -0.22 2.68
C HIS A 51 -6.86 0.85 2.36
N ILE A 52 -6.64 1.14 1.07
CA ILE A 52 -5.69 2.16 0.62
C ILE A 52 -6.05 3.55 1.18
N GLU A 53 -7.33 3.91 1.17
CA GLU A 53 -7.82 5.19 1.68
C GLU A 53 -7.66 5.34 3.20
N ALA A 54 -7.67 4.22 3.93
CA ALA A 54 -7.43 4.18 5.37
C ALA A 54 -5.94 4.23 5.75
N LEU A 55 -5.00 4.11 4.79
CA LEU A 55 -3.58 4.14 5.09
C LEU A 55 -3.14 5.54 5.56
N PRO A 56 -2.17 5.62 6.49
CA PRO A 56 -1.63 6.89 6.92
C PRO A 56 -1.03 7.61 5.72
N ARG A 57 -1.42 8.87 5.53
CA ARG A 57 -0.84 9.72 4.50
C ARG A 57 0.58 10.08 4.91
N VAL A 58 1.53 9.81 4.02
CA VAL A 58 2.92 10.24 4.20
C VAL A 58 2.99 11.76 3.97
N PRO A 59 3.65 12.53 4.84
CA PRO A 59 3.91 13.95 4.63
C PRO A 59 4.54 14.25 3.26
N ALA A 60 4.22 15.40 2.65
CA ALA A 60 4.64 15.72 1.28
C ALA A 60 6.18 15.77 1.11
N ASP A 61 6.91 16.16 2.16
CA ASP A 61 8.37 16.16 2.27
C ASP A 61 9.00 14.76 2.30
N GLN A 62 8.21 13.74 2.69
CA GLN A 62 8.64 12.34 2.73
C GLN A 62 8.11 11.53 1.54
N GLN A 63 7.24 12.12 0.72
CA GLN A 63 6.74 11.50 -0.50
C GLN A 63 7.80 11.50 -1.60
N CYS A 64 7.74 10.48 -2.45
CA CYS A 64 8.65 10.40 -3.58
C CYS A 64 8.34 11.48 -4.63
N ARG A 65 9.35 12.26 -5.04
CA ARG A 65 9.23 13.20 -6.18
C ARG A 65 9.11 12.46 -7.52
N ASP A 66 9.71 11.27 -7.63
CA ASP A 66 9.58 10.37 -8.79
C ASP A 66 9.17 8.95 -8.34
N PRO A 67 7.86 8.72 -8.10
CA PRO A 67 7.37 7.44 -7.62
C PRO A 67 7.61 6.28 -8.59
N ARG A 68 7.71 6.55 -9.90
CA ARG A 68 7.91 5.52 -10.93
C ARG A 68 9.36 5.03 -10.95
N ALA A 69 10.32 5.95 -10.89
CA ALA A 69 11.73 5.59 -10.86
C ALA A 69 12.13 4.86 -9.57
N HIS A 70 11.50 5.21 -8.43
CA HIS A 70 11.87 4.68 -7.12
C HIS A 70 10.98 3.53 -6.62
N ASP A 71 10.03 3.05 -7.43
CA ASP A 71 9.02 2.03 -7.07
C ASP A 71 8.34 2.33 -5.72
N ARG A 72 7.85 3.57 -5.58
CA ARG A 72 7.19 4.06 -4.36
C ARG A 72 5.72 4.33 -4.59
N ARG A 73 4.91 3.97 -3.60
CA ARG A 73 3.47 4.25 -3.57
C ARG A 73 3.21 5.52 -2.77
N PRO A 74 2.06 6.19 -2.97
CA PRO A 74 1.73 7.45 -2.27
C PRO A 74 1.68 7.35 -0.73
N TRP A 75 1.40 6.16 -0.21
CA TRP A 75 1.36 5.87 1.23
C TRP A 75 2.69 5.30 1.77
N GLU A 76 3.76 5.37 0.98
CA GLU A 76 5.09 4.89 1.38
C GLU A 76 6.09 6.04 1.39
N PRO A 77 6.89 6.18 2.47
CA PRO A 77 7.96 7.16 2.48
C PRO A 77 9.06 6.77 1.49
N CYS A 78 9.68 7.77 0.89
CA CYS A 78 10.82 7.60 0.01
C CYS A 78 12.09 8.07 0.72
N GLY A 79 12.89 7.13 1.22
CA GLY A 79 14.20 7.46 1.83
C GLY A 79 15.16 8.17 0.87
N LEU A 80 15.05 7.94 -0.44
CA LEU A 80 15.91 8.62 -1.42
C LEU A 80 15.55 10.09 -1.61
N CYS A 81 14.27 10.45 -1.55
CA CYS A 81 13.82 11.83 -1.77
C CYS A 81 13.75 12.63 -0.46
N ALA A 82 13.47 11.98 0.67
CA ALA A 82 13.38 12.61 1.97
C ALA A 82 14.73 13.19 2.43
N ASP A 83 15.84 12.53 2.08
CA ASP A 83 17.19 12.96 2.48
C ASP A 83 17.85 13.92 1.48
N GLN A 84 17.17 14.26 0.37
CA GLN A 84 17.68 15.24 -0.59
C GLN A 84 17.39 16.66 -0.10
N LEU A 85 18.39 17.27 0.56
CA LEU A 85 18.42 18.71 0.82
C LEU A 85 18.24 19.47 -0.52
N SER A 86 17.27 20.36 -0.56
CA SER A 86 17.12 21.30 -1.67
C SER A 86 18.38 22.17 -1.76
N LEU A 87 19.07 22.14 -2.90
CA LEU A 87 20.16 23.08 -3.21
C LEU A 87 19.67 24.53 -3.41
N LEU A 88 18.37 24.78 -3.24
CA LEU A 88 17.71 26.07 -3.46
C LEU A 88 17.64 26.92 -2.17
N ASP A 89 18.10 26.40 -1.03
CA ASP A 89 18.14 27.11 0.26
C ASP A 89 19.58 27.52 0.68
N LEU A 90 20.51 27.65 -0.28
CA LEU A 90 21.87 28.16 -0.08
C LEU A 90 22.08 29.54 -0.73
#